data_AF-A0A4U1JZU7-F1
#
_entry.id   AF-A0A4U1JZU7-F1
#
_cell.length_a   1.000
_cell.length_b   1.000
_cell.length_c   1.000
_cell.angle_alpha   90.00
_cell.angle_beta   90.00
_cell.angle_gamma   90.00
#
_symmetry.space_group_name_H-M   'P 1'
#
loop_
_entity.id
_entity.type
_entity.pdbx_description
1 polymer ?
#
loop_
_entity_poly.entity_id
_entity_poly.type
_entity_poly.pdbx_seq_one_letter_code
_entity_poly.pdbx_strand_id
1 'polypeptide(L)'
;MPTYFKHGDGKTTIETVARWLIQEAAFRGWSLHDYVEERCSLTDLGVTAENVIATLKPLIPDAHLHYNRDAPRGKRFDTWEAWFQHRLRNRIYYFFHRHAEGGGLRRCWAEWPVQIPLPSKN
;
A
#
# COMPACT_ATOMS: atom_id res chain seq x y z
N MET A 1 -2.28 14.82 5.99
CA MET A 1 -1.15 15.35 5.18
C MET A 1 -1.01 14.51 3.92
N PRO A 2 -1.59 14.95 2.79
CA PRO A 2 -1.49 14.26 1.50
C PRO A 2 -0.08 14.28 0.88
N THR A 3 0.89 14.93 1.53
CA THR A 3 2.20 15.27 0.95
C THR A 3 3.34 14.35 1.38
N TYR A 4 3.30 13.74 2.58
CA TYR A 4 4.37 12.85 3.06
C TYR A 4 4.71 11.77 2.03
N PHE A 5 3.68 11.08 1.54
CA PHE A 5 3.82 10.02 0.56
C PHE A 5 4.26 10.48 -0.84
N LYS A 6 4.31 11.80 -1.10
CA LYS A 6 4.69 12.35 -2.41
C LYS A 6 6.17 12.71 -2.50
N HIS A 7 6.90 12.77 -1.38
CA HIS A 7 8.29 13.24 -1.34
C HIS A 7 9.15 12.47 -0.31
N GLY A 8 10.47 12.61 -0.43
CA GLY A 8 11.45 12.10 0.55
C GLY A 8 11.24 10.64 0.96
N ASP A 9 11.40 10.36 2.25
CA ASP A 9 11.26 9.03 2.84
C ASP A 9 9.87 8.42 2.61
N GLY A 10 8.83 9.26 2.59
CA GLY A 10 7.46 8.79 2.36
C GLY A 10 7.23 8.28 0.94
N LYS A 11 7.86 8.92 -0.07
CA LYS A 11 7.86 8.42 -1.45
C LYS A 11 8.59 7.09 -1.56
N THR A 12 9.81 7.01 -1.02
CA THR A 12 10.60 5.77 -1.01
C THR A 12 9.81 4.63 -0.34
N THR A 13 9.16 4.92 0.80
CA THR A 13 8.33 3.96 1.53
C THR A 13 7.22 3.37 0.64
N ILE A 14 6.42 4.22 -0.03
CA ILE A 14 5.28 3.72 -0.82
C ILE A 14 5.72 3.03 -2.11
N GLU A 15 6.84 3.42 -2.70
CA GLU A 15 7.41 2.72 -3.86
C GLU A 15 7.90 1.32 -3.46
N THR A 16 8.56 1.19 -2.31
CA THR A 16 8.95 -0.11 -1.75
C THR A 16 7.72 -0.98 -1.51
N VAL A 17 6.66 -0.43 -0.92
CA VAL A 17 5.39 -1.16 -0.70
C VAL A 17 4.77 -1.61 -2.01
N ALA A 18 4.75 -0.76 -3.05
CA ALA A 18 4.17 -1.11 -4.34
C ALA A 18 4.97 -2.22 -5.05
N ARG A 19 6.31 -2.17 -5.00
CA ARG A 19 7.18 -3.21 -5.57
C ARG A 19 7.04 -4.54 -4.84
N TRP A 20 7.00 -4.49 -3.51
CA TRP A 20 6.71 -5.66 -2.67
C TRP A 20 5.37 -6.28 -3.05
N LEU A 21 4.31 -5.46 -3.20
CA LEU A 21 2.98 -5.97 -3.53
C LEU A 21 2.92 -6.64 -4.91
N ILE A 22 3.68 -6.13 -5.90
CA ILE A 22 3.82 -6.80 -7.21
C ILE A 22 4.43 -8.21 -7.03
N GLN A 23 5.51 -8.31 -6.25
CA GLN A 23 6.22 -9.57 -6.04
C GLN A 23 5.35 -10.57 -5.26
N GLU A 24 4.69 -10.13 -4.19
CA GLU A 24 3.82 -10.97 -3.38
C GLU A 24 2.60 -11.47 -4.15
N ALA A 25 1.97 -10.59 -4.94
CA ALA A 25 0.86 -11.00 -5.80
C ALA A 25 1.31 -12.11 -6.77
N ALA A 26 2.43 -11.88 -7.48
CA ALA A 26 2.97 -12.85 -8.44
C ALA A 26 3.34 -14.18 -7.78
N PHE A 27 3.98 -14.14 -6.60
CA PHE A 27 4.32 -15.34 -5.82
C PHE A 27 3.07 -16.17 -5.47
N ARG A 28 1.93 -15.51 -5.27
CA ARG A 28 0.64 -16.13 -4.92
C ARG A 28 -0.21 -16.48 -6.14
N GLY A 29 0.31 -16.30 -7.36
CA GLY A 29 -0.41 -16.59 -8.61
C GLY A 29 -1.46 -15.55 -8.99
N TRP A 30 -1.42 -14.36 -8.38
CA TRP A 30 -2.32 -13.25 -8.70
C TRP A 30 -1.59 -12.12 -9.43
N SER A 31 -2.33 -11.39 -10.25
CA SER A 31 -1.92 -10.07 -10.72
C SER A 31 -2.62 -8.97 -9.92
N LEU A 32 -2.04 -7.79 -9.92
CA LEU A 32 -2.70 -6.60 -9.34
C LEU A 32 -3.93 -6.16 -10.17
N HIS A 33 -4.00 -6.55 -11.45
CA HIS A 33 -5.20 -6.36 -12.27
C HIS A 33 -6.35 -7.23 -11.80
N ASP A 34 -6.09 -8.46 -11.35
CA ASP A 34 -7.14 -9.33 -10.79
C ASP A 34 -7.84 -8.68 -9.60
N TYR A 35 -7.11 -7.91 -8.79
CA TYR A 35 -7.71 -7.14 -7.70
C TYR A 35 -8.58 -5.98 -8.22
N VAL A 36 -8.08 -5.22 -9.20
CA VAL A 36 -8.83 -4.11 -9.82
C VAL A 36 -10.10 -4.62 -10.52
N GLU A 37 -10.05 -5.81 -11.12
CA GLU A 37 -11.17 -6.50 -11.77
C GLU A 37 -12.05 -7.31 -10.80
N GLU A 38 -11.82 -7.17 -9.49
CA GLU A 38 -12.60 -7.80 -8.44
C GLU A 38 -12.57 -9.33 -8.37
N ARG A 39 -11.55 -9.96 -8.97
CA ARG A 39 -11.33 -11.41 -8.95
C ARG A 39 -10.65 -11.91 -7.68
N CYS A 40 -9.97 -11.03 -6.94
CA CYS A 40 -9.31 -11.36 -5.68
C CYS A 40 -9.40 -10.20 -4.67
N SER A 41 -9.01 -10.47 -3.42
CA SER A 41 -8.94 -9.53 -2.31
C SER A 41 -7.50 -9.12 -1.98
N LEU A 42 -7.31 -8.09 -1.14
CA LEU A 42 -5.97 -7.71 -0.67
C LEU A 42 -5.29 -8.84 0.11
N THR A 43 -6.08 -9.67 0.80
CA THR A 43 -5.56 -10.85 1.52
C THR A 43 -4.99 -11.88 0.55
N ASP A 44 -5.66 -12.08 -0.60
CA ASP A 44 -5.17 -12.98 -1.65
C ASP A 44 -3.87 -12.48 -2.28
N LEU A 45 -3.69 -11.15 -2.36
CA LEU A 45 -2.43 -10.51 -2.74
C LEU A 45 -1.34 -10.56 -1.65
N GLY A 46 -1.61 -11.16 -0.48
CA GLY A 46 -0.65 -11.27 0.63
C GLY A 46 -0.64 -10.11 1.61
N VAL A 47 -1.62 -9.19 1.57
CA VAL A 47 -1.71 -8.05 2.52
C VAL A 47 -2.38 -8.49 3.82
N THR A 48 -1.72 -9.38 4.56
CA THR A 48 -2.08 -9.78 5.93
C THR A 48 -1.11 -9.16 6.92
N ALA A 49 -1.53 -8.98 8.19
CA ALA A 49 -0.65 -8.41 9.21
C ALA A 49 0.64 -9.24 9.36
N GLU A 50 0.52 -10.55 9.45
CA GLU A 50 1.65 -11.48 9.57
C GLU A 50 2.62 -11.36 8.38
N ASN A 51 2.13 -11.49 7.14
CA ASN A 51 2.99 -11.46 5.97
C ASN A 51 3.67 -10.10 5.82
N VAL A 52 2.91 -9.02 6.02
CA VAL A 52 3.42 -7.64 5.92
C VAL A 52 4.47 -7.37 6.99
N ILE A 53 4.29 -7.85 8.22
CA ILE A 53 5.31 -7.74 9.28
C ILE A 53 6.55 -8.58 8.92
N ALA A 54 6.38 -9.79 8.41
CA ALA A 54 7.50 -10.68 8.10
C ALA A 54 8.35 -10.18 6.93
N THR A 55 7.72 -9.58 5.92
CA THR A 55 8.39 -9.27 4.63
C THR A 55 8.63 -7.78 4.43
N LEU A 56 7.71 -6.92 4.84
CA LEU A 56 7.79 -5.48 4.57
C LEU A 56 8.46 -4.69 5.70
N LYS A 57 8.25 -5.08 6.97
CA LYS A 57 8.91 -4.43 8.11
C LYS A 57 10.44 -4.41 7.99
N PRO A 58 11.14 -5.49 7.59
CA PRO A 58 12.59 -5.44 7.41
C PRO A 58 13.04 -4.50 6.29
N LEU A 59 12.19 -4.23 5.28
CA LEU A 59 12.52 -3.36 4.15
C LEU A 59 12.31 -1.87 4.46
N ILE A 60 11.39 -1.56 5.38
CA ILE A 60 11.04 -0.21 5.81
C ILE A 60 10.88 -0.12 7.34
N PRO A 61 11.93 -0.44 8.12
CA PRO A 61 11.83 -0.60 9.57
C PRO A 61 11.39 0.68 10.29
N ASP A 62 11.88 1.83 9.83
CA ASP A 62 11.65 3.13 10.48
C ASP A 62 10.56 3.98 9.82
N ALA A 63 9.80 3.42 8.87
CA ALA A 63 8.80 4.21 8.11
C ALA A 63 7.71 4.83 9.00
N HIS A 64 7.35 4.15 10.09
CA HIS A 64 6.41 4.69 11.09
C HIS A 64 7.00 5.89 11.85
N LEU A 65 8.31 5.90 12.12
CA LEU A 65 9.01 7.03 12.76
C LEU A 65 9.14 8.22 11.81
N HIS A 66 9.50 7.97 10.54
CA HIS A 66 9.53 8.99 9.50
C HIS A 66 8.15 9.65 9.31
N TYR A 67 7.09 8.82 9.27
CA TYR A 67 5.71 9.32 9.22
C TYR A 67 5.39 10.22 10.42
N ASN A 68 5.75 9.81 11.65
CA ASN A 68 5.47 10.59 12.86
C ASN A 68 6.16 11.96 12.86
N ARG A 69 7.39 12.03 12.33
CA ARG A 69 8.16 13.27 12.18
C ARG A 69 7.50 14.23 11.20
N ASP A 70 7.09 13.73 10.04
CA ASP A 70 6.61 14.55 8.93
C ASP A 70 5.09 14.84 9.00
N ALA A 71 4.35 14.11 9.85
CA ALA A 71 2.94 14.34 10.13
C ALA A 71 2.70 14.79 11.60
N PRO A 72 3.22 15.95 12.03
CA PRO A 72 3.25 16.35 13.44
C PRO A 72 1.87 16.59 14.06
N ARG A 73 0.83 16.83 13.24
CA ARG A 73 -0.57 16.99 13.69
C ARG A 73 -1.40 15.69 13.57
N GLY A 74 -0.79 14.57 13.20
CA GLY A 74 -1.46 13.28 13.03
C GLY A 74 -1.36 12.38 14.27
N LYS A 75 -2.16 11.30 14.28
CA LYS A 75 -1.95 10.16 15.18
C LYS A 75 -0.50 9.68 15.01
N ARG A 76 0.25 9.63 16.11
CA ARG A 76 1.57 9.02 16.18
C ARG A 76 1.45 7.52 16.39
N PHE A 77 2.43 6.78 15.91
CA PHE A 77 2.48 5.33 16.01
C PHE A 77 3.79 4.91 16.65
N ASP A 78 3.73 4.35 17.85
CA ASP A 78 4.92 3.90 18.60
C ASP A 78 5.45 2.56 18.09
N THR A 79 4.62 1.81 17.38
CA THR A 79 4.98 0.53 16.78
C THR A 79 4.68 0.50 15.29
N TRP A 80 5.46 -0.30 14.58
CA TRP A 80 5.28 -0.53 13.15
C TRP A 80 3.92 -1.16 12.86
N GLU A 81 3.46 -2.07 13.72
CA GLU A 81 2.19 -2.79 13.62
C GLU A 81 1.00 -1.84 13.74
N ALA A 82 1.03 -0.92 14.70
CA ALA A 82 -0.01 0.10 14.85
C ALA A 82 -0.05 1.02 13.63
N TRP A 83 1.12 1.40 13.10
CA TRP A 83 1.20 2.17 11.87
C TRP A 83 0.64 1.40 10.66
N PHE A 84 0.94 0.11 10.55
CA PHE A 84 0.38 -0.73 9.49
C PHE A 84 -1.15 -0.78 9.56
N GLN A 85 -1.68 -1.15 10.72
CA GLN A 85 -3.11 -1.34 10.94
C GLN A 85 -3.92 -0.07 10.64
N HIS A 86 -3.41 1.10 11.02
CA HIS A 86 -4.17 2.34 10.96
C HIS A 86 -3.81 3.24 9.77
N ARG A 87 -2.64 3.07 9.14
CA ARG A 87 -2.17 3.94 8.05
C ARG A 87 -1.74 3.19 6.83
N LEU A 88 -0.75 2.30 6.93
CA LEU A 88 -0.17 1.70 5.73
C LEU A 88 -1.19 0.84 4.98
N ARG A 89 -2.01 0.05 5.69
CA ARG A 89 -3.07 -0.75 5.06
C ARG A 89 -4.06 0.12 4.29
N ASN A 90 -4.45 1.26 4.86
CA ASN A 90 -5.31 2.23 4.18
C ASN A 90 -4.60 2.83 2.96
N ARG A 91 -3.29 3.08 3.05
CA ARG A 91 -2.50 3.57 1.92
C ARG A 91 -2.45 2.56 0.77
N ILE A 92 -2.25 1.28 1.09
CA ILE A 92 -2.32 0.18 0.11
C ILE A 92 -3.71 0.11 -0.51
N TYR A 93 -4.77 0.30 0.28
CA TYR A 93 -6.13 0.32 -0.25
C TYR A 93 -6.33 1.44 -1.30
N TYR A 94 -5.82 2.65 -1.04
CA TYR A 94 -5.88 3.79 -1.97
C TYR A 94 -4.97 3.67 -3.21
N PHE A 95 -4.07 2.70 -3.26
CA PHE A 95 -3.42 2.34 -4.52
C PHE A 95 -4.43 1.90 -5.58
N PHE A 96 -5.53 1.29 -5.12
CA PHE A 96 -6.52 0.65 -5.96
C PHE A 96 -7.92 1.25 -5.85
N HIS A 97 -8.09 2.36 -5.13
CA HIS A 97 -9.40 2.96 -4.92
C HIS A 97 -9.36 4.47 -5.07
N ARG A 98 -10.39 5.03 -5.72
CA ARG A 98 -10.65 6.47 -5.73
C ARG A 98 -12.09 6.76 -5.37
N HIS A 99 -12.33 7.94 -4.80
CA HIS A 99 -13.69 8.41 -4.56
C HIS A 99 -14.43 8.64 -5.89
N ALA A 100 -15.66 8.14 -6.00
CA ALA A 100 -16.52 8.41 -7.14
C ALA A 100 -17.29 9.73 -6.94
N GLU A 101 -17.67 10.41 -8.03
CA GLU A 101 -18.35 11.71 -7.99
C GLU A 101 -19.71 11.67 -7.26
N GLY A 102 -20.39 10.51 -7.26
CA GLY A 102 -21.64 10.28 -6.53
C GLY A 102 -21.48 9.77 -5.09
N GLY A 103 -20.25 9.76 -4.57
CA GLY A 103 -19.93 9.15 -3.27
C GLY A 103 -19.52 7.68 -3.37
N GLY A 104 -18.92 7.18 -2.30
CA GLY A 104 -18.33 5.84 -2.26
C GLY A 104 -16.92 5.76 -2.87
N LEU A 105 -16.38 4.54 -2.88
CA LEU A 105 -15.05 4.22 -3.40
C LEU A 105 -15.20 3.22 -4.54
N ARG A 106 -14.53 3.48 -5.67
CA ARG A 106 -14.48 2.56 -6.81
C ARG A 106 -13.08 1.96 -6.98
N ARG A 107 -13.02 0.69 -7.38
CA ARG A 107 -11.76 0.01 -7.72
C ARG A 107 -11.19 0.53 -9.03
N CYS A 108 -9.91 0.89 -9.02
CA CYS A 108 -9.14 1.35 -10.16
C CYS A 108 -7.68 1.57 -9.77
N TRP A 109 -6.79 1.66 -10.74
CA TRP A 109 -5.49 2.30 -10.52
C TRP A 109 -5.67 3.75 -10.06
N ALA A 110 -5.36 4.03 -8.79
CA ALA A 110 -5.58 5.31 -8.16
C ALA A 110 -4.24 5.94 -7.75
N GLU A 111 -3.85 5.88 -6.49
CA GLU A 111 -2.60 6.46 -5.99
C GLU A 111 -1.38 5.53 -6.17
N TRP A 112 -1.35 4.76 -7.25
CA TRP A 112 -0.28 3.83 -7.56
C TRP A 112 1.05 4.59 -7.78
N PRO A 113 2.13 4.28 -7.04
CA PRO A 113 3.32 5.15 -7.00
C PRO A 113 4.42 4.77 -8.01
N VAL A 114 4.30 3.63 -8.68
CA VAL A 114 5.28 3.16 -9.68
C VAL A 114 4.60 2.97 -11.03
N GLN A 115 5.32 2.50 -12.05
CA GLN A 115 4.68 2.13 -13.31
C GLN A 115 3.65 1.02 -13.07
N ILE A 116 2.43 1.18 -13.61
CA ILE A 116 1.39 0.15 -13.52
C ILE A 116 1.91 -1.09 -14.27
N PRO A 117 1.91 -2.28 -13.64
CA PRO A 117 2.28 -3.51 -14.33
C PRO A 117 1.35 -3.74 -15.53
N LEU A 118 1.89 -4.17 -16.67
CA LEU A 118 1.03 -4.59 -17.78
C LEU A 118 0.23 -5.83 -17.35
N PRO A 119 -1.03 -5.99 -17.80
CA PRO A 119 -1.75 -7.23 -17.58
C PRO A 119 -0.94 -8.37 -18.21
N SER A 120 -0.68 -9.41 -17.43
CA SER A 120 -0.06 -10.63 -17.95
C SER A 120 -0.94 -11.14 -19.09
N LYS A 121 -0.37 -11.30 -20.28
CA LYS A 121 -1.03 -12.01 -21.38
C LYS A 121 -1.09 -13.48 -20.96
N ASN A 122 -2.20 -13.89 -20.36
CA ASN A 122 -2.58 -15.31 -20.33
C ASN A 122 -3.19 -15.67 -21.68
#